data_AF-A0A7V1W9E7-F1
#
_entry.id   AF-A0A7V1W9E7-F1
#
_cell.length_a   1.000
_cell.length_b   1.000
_cell.length_c   1.000
_cell.angle_alpha   90.00
_cell.angle_beta   90.00
_cell.angle_gamma   90.00
#
_symmetry.space_group_name_H-M   'P 1'
#
loop_
_entity.id
_entity.type
_entity.pdbx_description
1 polymer ?
#
loop_
_entity_poly.entity_id
_entity_poly.type
_entity_poly.pdbx_seq_one_letter_code
_entity_poly.pdbx_strand_id
1 'polypeptide(L)'
;MIAYRDFVPEAVPRLPGRPAGPASFDSAVAAANRWIQSERVDVLGVETVVLPNIHSPFEMGTGDADLTATESSRWFQVVRVWYEKR
;
A
#
# COMPACT_ATOMS: atom_id res chain seq x y z
N MET A 1 -6.78 -10.32 18.30
CA MET A 1 -5.72 -10.98 17.46
C MET A 1 -5.02 -9.93 16.63
N ILE A 2 -3.69 -9.98 16.48
CA ILE A 2 -2.99 -8.99 15.63
C ILE A 2 -3.31 -9.22 14.14
N ALA A 3 -3.59 -8.14 13.42
CA ALA A 3 -3.78 -8.12 11.97
C ALA A 3 -3.14 -6.86 11.37
N TYR A 4 -3.00 -6.84 10.05
CA TYR A 4 -2.54 -5.67 9.33
C TYR A 4 -3.35 -5.43 8.05
N ARG A 5 -3.36 -4.18 7.59
CA ARG A 5 -3.90 -3.79 6.30
C ARG A 5 -2.95 -2.81 5.62
N ASP A 6 -2.68 -3.08 4.36
CA ASP A 6 -1.82 -2.25 3.52
C ASP A 6 -2.64 -1.33 2.62
N PHE A 7 -2.14 -0.11 2.45
CA PHE A 7 -2.65 0.90 1.55
C PHE A 7 -1.54 1.27 0.58
N VAL A 8 -1.70 0.81 -0.65
CA VAL A 8 -0.76 1.08 -1.75
C VAL A 8 -1.31 2.24 -2.56
N PRO A 9 -0.48 3.20 -3.00
CA PRO A 9 -0.93 4.22 -3.93
C PRO A 9 -1.39 3.56 -5.24
N GLU A 10 -2.69 3.62 -5.51
CA GLU A 10 -3.26 2.99 -6.72
C GLU A 10 -2.66 3.59 -7.99
N ALA A 11 -2.49 2.76 -9.03
CA ALA A 11 -2.12 3.28 -10.34
C ALA A 11 -3.27 4.13 -10.89
N VAL A 12 -3.02 5.42 -11.12
CA VAL A 12 -3.98 6.30 -11.79
C VAL A 12 -4.06 5.87 -13.26
N PRO A 13 -5.24 5.43 -13.75
CA PRO A 13 -5.40 5.04 -15.12
C PRO A 13 -5.13 6.22 -16.06
N ARG A 14 -4.59 5.93 -17.24
CA ARG A 14 -4.34 6.96 -18.26
C ARG A 14 -5.69 7.52 -18.73
N LEU A 15 -5.86 8.84 -18.64
CA LEU A 15 -7.01 9.56 -19.19
C LEU A 15 -6.51 10.65 -20.16
N PRO A 16 -7.32 11.10 -21.14
CA PRO A 16 -6.95 12.22 -22.01
C PRO A 16 -6.57 13.46 -21.17
N GLY A 17 -5.36 13.98 -21.34
CA GLY A 17 -4.85 15.14 -20.58
C GLY A 17 -4.32 14.83 -19.17
N ARG A 18 -4.36 13.57 -18.71
CA ARG A 18 -3.78 13.15 -17.42
C ARG A 18 -2.81 11.98 -17.62
N PRO A 19 -1.50 12.17 -17.35
CA PRO A 19 -0.55 11.07 -17.44
C PRO A 19 -0.94 9.95 -16.48
N ALA A 20 -0.76 8.69 -16.92
CA ALA A 20 -0.79 7.56 -16.01
C ALA A 20 0.38 7.66 -15.04
N GLY A 21 0.16 7.30 -13.79
CA GLY A 21 1.18 7.31 -12.76
C GLY A 21 0.64 6.75 -11.45
N PRO A 22 1.50 6.35 -10.50
CA PRO A 22 1.03 6.01 -9.17
C PRO A 22 0.32 7.23 -8.57
N ALA A 23 -0.76 7.00 -7.83
CA ALA A 23 -1.32 8.02 -6.97
C ALA A 23 -0.25 8.48 -5.97
N SER A 24 -0.38 9.70 -5.42
CA SER A 24 0.60 10.19 -4.45
C SER A 24 0.63 9.31 -3.20
N PHE A 25 1.74 9.29 -2.47
CA PHE A 25 1.78 8.61 -1.17
C PHE A 25 0.69 9.13 -0.22
N ASP A 26 0.37 10.43 -0.28
CA ASP A 26 -0.73 11.05 0.47
C ASP A 26 -2.09 10.39 0.18
N SER A 27 -2.30 9.85 -1.03
CA SER A 27 -3.53 9.13 -1.34
C SER A 27 -3.66 7.82 -0.55
N ALA A 28 -2.56 7.11 -0.32
CA ALA A 28 -2.51 5.93 0.53
C ALA A 28 -2.75 6.29 2.00
N VAL A 29 -2.14 7.39 2.48
CA VAL A 29 -2.41 7.92 3.83
C VAL A 29 -3.88 8.28 4.00
N ALA A 30 -4.47 8.98 3.03
CA ALA A 30 -5.88 9.33 3.07
C ALA A 30 -6.79 8.09 3.03
N ALA A 31 -6.43 7.05 2.29
CA ALA A 31 -7.15 5.78 2.27
C ALA A 31 -7.08 5.06 3.61
N ALA A 32 -5.91 5.02 4.25
CA ALA A 32 -5.72 4.47 5.58
C ALA A 32 -6.60 5.19 6.62
N ASN A 33 -6.59 6.53 6.61
CA ASN A 33 -7.42 7.33 7.51
C ASN A 33 -8.92 7.04 7.34
N ARG A 34 -9.42 6.98 6.10
CA ARG A 34 -10.83 6.67 5.84
C ARG A 34 -11.21 5.28 6.36
N TRP A 35 -10.36 4.29 6.14
CA TRP A 35 -10.60 2.93 6.59
C TRP A 35 -10.59 2.80 8.13
N ILE A 36 -9.63 3.43 8.81
CA ILE A 36 -9.56 3.45 10.27
C ILE A 36 -10.85 4.06 10.85
N GLN A 37 -11.32 5.17 10.27
CA GLN A 37 -12.54 5.83 10.70
C GLN A 37 -13.80 4.99 10.43
N SER A 38 -13.87 4.29 9.30
CA SER A 38 -15.04 3.50 8.91
C SER A 38 -15.19 2.22 9.72
N GLU A 39 -14.10 1.47 9.88
CA GLU A 39 -14.13 0.17 10.58
C GLU A 39 -14.02 0.32 12.10
N ARG A 40 -13.59 1.48 12.60
CA ARG A 40 -13.35 1.74 14.03
C ARG A 40 -12.45 0.69 14.67
N VAL A 41 -11.39 0.31 13.96
CA VAL A 41 -10.40 -0.66 14.46
C VAL A 41 -9.57 -0.06 15.59
N ASP A 42 -9.12 -0.93 16.51
CA ASP A 42 -8.15 -0.56 17.53
C ASP A 42 -6.75 -0.57 16.88
N VAL A 43 -6.27 0.61 16.49
CA VAL A 43 -4.96 0.76 15.82
C VAL A 43 -3.84 0.53 16.83
N LEU A 44 -2.94 -0.39 16.49
CA LEU A 44 -1.72 -0.69 17.24
C LEU A 44 -0.53 0.13 16.73
N GLY A 45 -0.48 0.39 15.43
CA GLY A 45 0.59 1.18 14.81
C GLY A 45 0.33 1.48 13.33
N VAL A 46 0.96 2.55 12.84
CA VAL A 46 0.97 2.93 11.43
C VAL A 46 2.42 3.14 11.01
N GLU A 47 2.83 2.48 9.93
CA GLU A 47 4.19 2.56 9.41
C GLU A 47 4.22 2.76 7.90
N THR A 48 5.35 3.26 7.41
CA THR A 48 5.66 3.31 5.98
C THR A 48 6.58 2.14 5.65
N VAL A 49 6.12 1.23 4.79
CA VAL A 49 6.89 0.10 4.28
C VAL A 49 7.31 0.40 2.85
N VAL A 50 8.55 0.07 2.47
CA VAL A 50 9.04 0.23 1.10
C VAL A 50 9.24 -1.15 0.50
N LEU A 51 8.50 -1.46 -0.57
CA LEU A 51 8.48 -2.78 -1.19
C LEU A 51 8.81 -2.68 -2.69
N PRO A 52 9.66 -3.57 -3.23
CA PRO A 52 9.94 -3.62 -4.66
C PRO A 52 8.86 -4.43 -5.41
N ASN A 53 8.56 -4.04 -6.64
CA ASN A 53 7.88 -4.87 -7.64
C ASN A 53 6.48 -5.41 -7.28
N ILE A 54 5.80 -4.88 -6.26
CA ILE A 54 4.46 -5.33 -5.76
C ILE A 54 3.30 -5.25 -6.77
N HIS A 55 3.54 -4.75 -7.98
CA HIS A 55 2.59 -4.72 -9.09
C HIS A 55 3.04 -5.58 -10.29
N SER A 56 4.10 -6.36 -10.11
CA SER A 56 4.56 -7.31 -11.12
C SER A 56 3.52 -8.43 -11.28
N PRO A 57 3.28 -8.94 -12.49
CA PRO A 57 2.29 -9.99 -12.73
C PRO A 57 2.53 -11.31 -11.98
N PHE A 58 3.75 -11.52 -11.49
CA PHE A 58 4.16 -12.75 -10.80
C PHE A 58 4.22 -12.61 -9.27
N GLU A 59 3.90 -11.43 -8.73
CA GLU A 59 3.90 -11.15 -7.28
C GLU A 59 2.44 -11.13 -6.77
N MET A 60 2.22 -11.55 -5.52
CA MET A 60 0.90 -11.43 -4.87
C MET A 60 0.71 -10.08 -4.17
N GLY A 61 1.73 -9.22 -4.18
CA GLY A 61 1.67 -7.83 -3.76
C GLY A 61 2.34 -7.60 -2.41
N THR A 62 1.72 -6.80 -1.55
CA THR A 62 2.37 -6.38 -0.29
C THR A 62 2.40 -7.46 0.79
N GLY A 63 1.73 -8.59 0.56
CA GLY A 63 1.71 -9.75 1.45
C GLY A 63 2.81 -10.77 1.16
N ASP A 64 3.59 -10.57 0.09
CA ASP A 64 4.71 -11.47 -0.22
C ASP A 64 5.79 -11.38 0.86
N ALA A 65 6.13 -12.54 1.44
CA ALA A 65 7.10 -12.64 2.53
C ALA A 65 8.55 -12.59 2.05
N ASP A 66 8.78 -12.87 0.77
CA ASP A 66 10.06 -12.77 0.09
C ASP A 66 9.86 -11.98 -1.20
N LEU A 67 10.66 -10.94 -1.38
CA LEU A 67 10.60 -10.04 -2.52
C LEU A 67 12.01 -9.85 -3.07
N THR A 68 12.18 -10.12 -4.36
CA THR A 68 13.47 -9.94 -5.03
C THR A 68 13.57 -8.56 -5.67
N ALA A 69 14.71 -7.90 -5.46
CA ALA A 69 15.05 -6.64 -6.11
C ALA A 69 16.30 -6.78 -6.98
N THR A 70 16.29 -6.04 -8.09
CA THR A 70 17.37 -5.87 -9.06
C THR A 70 17.61 -4.37 -9.27
N GLU A 71 18.65 -4.00 -10.02
CA GLU A 71 18.94 -2.60 -10.35
C GLU A 71 17.80 -1.89 -11.10
N SER A 72 16.95 -2.65 -11.81
CA SER A 72 15.80 -2.12 -12.55
C SER A 72 14.48 -2.17 -11.77
N SER A 73 14.52 -2.52 -10.47
CA SER A 73 13.30 -2.69 -9.68
C SER A 73 12.61 -1.36 -9.39
N ARG A 74 11.27 -1.38 -9.45
CA ARG A 74 10.45 -0.24 -9.05
C ARG A 74 10.07 -0.40 -7.59
N TRP A 75 10.34 0.63 -6.80
CA TRP A 75 10.03 0.66 -5.37
C TRP A 75 8.75 1.44 -5.11
N PHE A 76 7.98 0.97 -4.13
CA PHE A 76 6.70 1.55 -3.75
C PHE A 76 6.67 1.81 -2.25
N GLN A 77 6.23 3.00 -1.86
CA GLN A 77 5.94 3.33 -0.46
C GLN A 77 4.49 2.95 -0.17
N VAL A 78 4.30 2.16 0.89
CA VAL A 78 3.03 1.58 1.32
C VAL A 78 2.76 2.04 2.74
N VAL A 79 1.53 2.42 3.05
CA VAL A 79 1.11 2.63 4.44
C VAL A 79 0.58 1.32 4.98
N ARG A 80 1.20 0.79 6.03
CA ARG A 80 0.74 -0.41 6.74
C ARG A 80 0.13 0.00 8.08
N VAL A 81 -1.09 -0.45 8.33
CA VAL A 81 -1.77 -0.26 9.61
C VAL A 81 -1.85 -1.60 10.33
N TRP A 82 -1.21 -1.70 11.49
CA TRP A 82 -1.37 -2.82 12.42
C TRP A 82 -2.54 -2.52 13.35
N TYR A 83 -3.41 -3.50 13.56
CA TYR A 83 -4.61 -3.35 14.36
C TYR A 83 -5.00 -4.63 15.07
N GLU A 84 -5.83 -4.50 16.11
CA GLU A 84 -6.44 -5.65 16.76
C GLU A 84 -7.74 -6.05 16.04
N LYS A 85 -7.75 -7.27 15.50
CA LYS A 85 -8.94 -7.91 14.95
C LYS A 85 -9.73 -8.56 16.09
N ARG A 86 -10.96 -8.09 16.26
CA ARG A 86 -11.97 -8.63 17.17
C ARG A 86 -12.70 -9.80 16.51
#